data_AF-A0A2G1ZZ08-F1
#
_entry.id   AF-A0A2G1ZZ08-F1
#
_cell.length_a   1.000
_cell.length_b   1.000
_cell.length_c   1.000
_cell.angle_alpha   90.00
_cell.angle_beta   90.00
_cell.angle_gamma   90.00
#
_symmetry.space_group_name_H-M   'P 1'
#
loop_
_entity.id
_entity.type
_entity.pdbx_description
1 polymer ?
#
loop_
_entity_poly.entity_id
_entity_poly.type
_entity_poly.pdbx_seq_one_letter_code
_entity_poly.pdbx_strand_id
1 'polypeptide(L)'
;MYYTAIALAFSLFSSAVFGQSYSVILSSLKPIALPPPGYISLYFIVQKIDENGSGLQIYVPRHPNKWTLKIGEEMKNQLIWRGSLGNNQSQELLIELFDHDSIGKQADNLVGSFKITLDDSANKLVAKWSRPNICTPSISIGGKEQTIRTETCSGPSRYQLAFKLITAASR
;
A
#
# COMPACT_ATOMS: atom_id res chain seq x y z
N MET A 1 45.56 -13.27 52.04
CA MET A 1 44.12 -13.16 51.73
C MET A 1 44.01 -12.75 50.26
N TYR A 2 43.68 -13.69 49.37
CA TYR A 2 43.49 -13.42 47.95
C TYR A 2 41.99 -13.30 47.68
N TYR A 3 41.55 -12.14 47.20
CA TYR A 3 40.18 -11.92 46.75
C TYR A 3 40.05 -12.39 45.29
N THR A 4 39.33 -13.47 45.08
CA THR A 4 38.97 -13.96 43.75
C THR A 4 37.78 -13.15 43.24
N ALA A 5 38.02 -12.22 42.31
CA ALA A 5 36.97 -11.45 41.66
C ALA A 5 36.28 -12.31 40.59
N ILE A 6 35.00 -12.61 40.79
CA ILE A 6 34.14 -13.28 39.80
C ILE A 6 33.59 -12.20 38.87
N ALA A 7 34.13 -12.11 37.65
CA ALA A 7 33.58 -11.27 36.60
C ALA A 7 32.38 -11.97 35.95
N LEU A 8 31.16 -11.53 36.30
CA LEU A 8 29.92 -11.93 35.62
C LEU A 8 29.84 -11.20 34.27
N ALA A 9 30.26 -11.88 33.20
CA ALA A 9 30.06 -11.43 31.84
C ALA A 9 28.59 -11.65 31.44
N PHE A 10 27.76 -10.62 31.58
CA PHE A 10 26.43 -10.59 30.96
C PHE A 10 26.59 -10.38 29.45
N SER A 11 26.58 -11.48 28.69
CA SER A 11 26.45 -11.43 27.24
C SER A 11 25.02 -11.02 26.89
N LEU A 12 24.84 -9.75 26.52
CA LEU A 12 23.60 -9.27 25.92
C LEU A 12 23.47 -9.89 24.52
N PHE A 13 22.71 -10.96 24.40
CA PHE A 13 22.27 -11.46 23.10
C PHE A 13 21.29 -10.43 22.53
N SER A 14 21.77 -9.56 21.64
CA SER A 14 20.90 -8.81 20.73
C SER A 14 20.18 -9.82 19.86
N SER A 15 18.96 -10.16 20.24
CA SER A 15 18.05 -10.90 19.37
C SER A 15 17.76 -9.98 18.18
N ALA A 16 18.31 -10.31 17.02
CA ALA A 16 17.96 -9.61 15.79
C ALA A 16 16.44 -9.70 15.62
N VAL A 17 15.76 -8.56 15.71
CA VAL A 17 14.32 -8.48 15.47
C VAL A 17 14.13 -8.64 13.96
N PHE A 18 13.90 -9.88 13.53
CA PHE A 18 13.57 -10.17 12.14
C PHE A 18 12.13 -9.74 11.86
N GLY A 19 11.96 -8.52 11.33
CA GLY A 19 10.65 -8.06 10.89
C GLY A 19 10.17 -8.85 9.67
N GLN A 20 8.89 -9.26 9.66
CA GLN A 20 8.29 -9.86 8.48
C GLN A 20 8.13 -8.79 7.40
N SER A 21 8.50 -9.13 6.15
CA SER A 21 8.39 -8.23 5.01
C SER A 21 7.06 -8.40 4.30
N TYR A 22 6.48 -7.27 3.89
CA TYR A 22 5.16 -7.18 3.29
C TYR A 22 5.22 -6.37 1.99
N SER A 23 4.36 -6.70 1.03
CA SER A 23 4.20 -5.91 -0.20
C SER A 23 2.74 -5.76 -0.56
N VAL A 24 2.34 -4.53 -0.89
CA VAL A 24 1.04 -4.21 -1.48
C VAL A 24 1.25 -4.12 -2.98
N ILE A 25 0.58 -5.00 -3.72
CA ILE A 25 0.63 -5.09 -5.18
C ILE A 25 -0.72 -4.68 -5.74
N LEU A 26 -0.74 -3.75 -6.68
CA LEU A 26 -1.89 -3.52 -7.54
C LEU A 26 -1.94 -4.65 -8.56
N SER A 27 -2.86 -5.59 -8.36
CA SER A 27 -3.03 -6.75 -9.21
C SER A 27 -3.84 -6.48 -10.46
N SER A 28 -4.75 -5.51 -10.40
CA SER A 28 -5.59 -5.09 -11.52
C SER A 28 -6.00 -3.63 -11.33
N LEU A 29 -5.92 -2.85 -12.39
CA LEU A 29 -6.55 -1.55 -12.52
C LEU A 29 -7.12 -1.46 -13.93
N LYS A 30 -8.45 -1.38 -14.02
CA LYS A 30 -9.19 -1.35 -15.27
C LYS A 30 -10.06 -0.09 -15.31
N PRO A 31 -9.95 0.77 -16.35
CA PRO A 31 -10.87 1.87 -16.54
C PRO A 31 -12.27 1.33 -16.84
N ILE A 32 -13.26 1.82 -16.10
CA ILE A 32 -14.69 1.62 -16.34
C ILE A 32 -15.22 2.75 -17.23
N ALA A 33 -14.80 3.98 -16.96
CA ALA A 33 -15.14 5.17 -17.73
C ALA A 33 -13.96 6.15 -17.74
N LEU A 34 -13.69 6.78 -18.89
CA LEU A 34 -12.65 7.80 -19.05
C LEU A 34 -13.23 9.05 -19.73
N PRO A 35 -12.71 10.26 -19.42
CA PRO A 35 -13.04 11.47 -20.16
C PRO A 35 -12.46 11.41 -21.60
N PRO A 36 -13.08 12.09 -22.58
CA PRO A 36 -12.46 12.35 -23.86
C PRO A 36 -11.14 13.12 -23.66
N PRO A 37 -10.06 12.82 -24.40
CA PRO A 37 -9.97 11.94 -25.58
C PRO A 37 -9.70 10.44 -25.30
N GLY A 38 -9.89 9.95 -24.07
CA GLY A 38 -9.85 8.52 -23.76
C GLY A 38 -8.48 7.95 -23.37
N TYR A 39 -7.52 8.81 -23.02
CA TYR A 39 -6.27 8.43 -22.37
C TYR A 39 -6.05 9.25 -21.10
N ILE A 40 -5.39 8.65 -20.11
CA ILE A 40 -5.19 9.25 -18.80
C ILE A 40 -3.84 8.85 -18.22
N SER A 41 -3.19 9.76 -17.50
CA SER A 41 -1.98 9.46 -16.75
C SER A 41 -2.35 9.26 -15.30
N LEU A 42 -1.99 8.12 -14.72
CA LEU A 42 -2.33 7.79 -13.34
C LEU A 42 -1.10 7.69 -12.47
N TYR A 43 -1.27 8.01 -11.20
CA TYR A 43 -0.28 7.67 -10.18
C TYR A 43 -0.94 7.48 -8.84
N PHE A 44 -0.24 6.80 -7.96
CA PHE A 44 -0.59 6.66 -6.57
C PHE A 44 0.30 7.54 -5.72
N ILE A 45 -0.29 8.15 -4.69
CA ILE A 45 0.43 8.64 -3.52
C ILE A 45 0.21 7.60 -2.42
N VAL A 46 1.29 7.11 -1.83
CA VAL A 46 1.23 6.24 -0.66
C VAL A 46 1.85 6.97 0.51
N GLN A 47 1.06 7.18 1.56
CA GLN A 47 1.51 7.78 2.80
C GLN A 47 1.58 6.72 3.89
N LYS A 48 2.75 6.57 4.50
CA LYS A 48 2.92 5.79 5.73
C LYS A 48 2.52 6.67 6.91
N ILE A 49 1.41 6.37 7.58
CA ILE A 49 0.93 7.16 8.71
C ILE A 49 1.68 6.70 9.98
N ASP A 50 2.32 7.65 10.66
CA ASP A 50 2.94 7.48 11.96
C ASP A 50 1.98 7.85 13.11
N GLU A 51 2.45 7.71 14.35
CA GLU A 51 1.65 8.01 15.57
C GLU A 51 1.19 9.47 15.65
N ASN A 52 1.88 10.39 14.97
CA ASN A 52 1.53 11.81 14.95
C ASN A 52 0.60 12.17 13.78
N GLY A 53 0.18 11.18 12.98
CA GLY A 53 -0.59 11.40 11.76
C GLY A 53 0.25 11.99 10.60
N SER A 54 1.55 12.18 10.79
CA SER A 54 2.47 12.58 9.73
C SER A 54 3.03 11.34 9.02
N GLY A 55 3.67 11.53 7.88
CA GLY A 55 4.10 10.37 7.13
C GLY A 55 4.98 10.70 5.94
N LEU A 56 5.89 9.78 5.64
CA LEU A 56 6.59 9.80 4.36
C LEU A 56 5.59 9.48 3.25
N GLN A 57 5.49 10.39 2.28
CA GLN A 57 4.72 10.19 1.06
C GLN A 57 5.65 9.68 -0.05
N ILE A 58 5.19 8.65 -0.78
CA ILE A 58 5.87 8.12 -1.96
C ILE A 58 4.93 8.13 -3.16
N TYR A 59 5.49 8.41 -4.33
CA TYR A 59 4.74 8.45 -5.60
C TYR A 59 5.00 7.17 -6.39
N VAL A 60 3.93 6.54 -6.89
CA VAL A 60 3.99 5.29 -7.65
C VAL A 60 3.14 5.39 -8.91
N PRO A 61 3.76 5.47 -10.10
CA PRO A 61 5.19 5.53 -10.34
C PRO A 61 5.76 6.87 -9.87
N ARG A 62 7.09 6.93 -9.67
CA ARG A 62 7.77 8.18 -9.25
C ARG A 62 7.48 9.38 -10.16
N HIS A 63 7.16 9.12 -11.44
CA HIS A 63 6.77 10.12 -12.41
C HIS A 63 5.39 9.77 -12.98
N PRO A 64 4.34 10.57 -12.73
CA PRO A 64 2.95 10.27 -13.11
C PRO A 64 2.72 9.95 -14.59
N ASN A 65 3.51 10.53 -15.48
CA ASN A 65 3.44 10.30 -16.92
C ASN A 65 3.88 8.89 -17.36
N LYS A 66 4.39 8.04 -16.45
CA LYS A 66 4.81 6.68 -16.79
C LYS A 66 3.67 5.67 -16.85
N TRP A 67 2.53 5.98 -16.24
CA TRP A 67 1.36 5.10 -16.21
C TRP A 67 0.24 5.72 -17.01
N THR A 68 0.34 5.58 -18.33
CA THR A 68 -0.75 5.96 -19.24
C THR A 68 -1.66 4.77 -19.47
N LEU A 69 -2.97 5.00 -19.38
CA LEU A 69 -3.99 3.98 -19.66
C LEU A 69 -4.94 4.49 -20.74
N LYS A 70 -5.31 3.58 -21.64
CA LYS A 70 -6.40 3.76 -22.60
C LYS A 70 -7.63 2.95 -22.20
N ILE A 71 -8.78 3.31 -22.77
CA ILE A 71 -10.00 2.50 -22.63
C ILE A 71 -9.72 1.06 -23.08
N GLY A 72 -10.09 0.09 -22.24
CA GLY A 72 -9.91 -1.35 -22.51
C GLY A 72 -8.54 -1.92 -22.12
N GLU A 73 -7.56 -1.08 -21.79
CA GLU A 73 -6.29 -1.53 -21.23
C GLU A 73 -6.43 -1.80 -19.73
N GLU A 74 -5.64 -2.73 -19.20
CA GLU A 74 -5.64 -3.08 -17.79
C GLU A 74 -4.20 -3.12 -17.29
N MET A 75 -3.94 -2.42 -16.19
CA MET A 75 -2.65 -2.45 -15.53
C MET A 75 -2.62 -3.54 -14.47
N LYS A 76 -1.56 -4.34 -14.46
CA LYS A 76 -1.44 -5.50 -13.55
C LYS A 76 -0.08 -5.54 -12.87
N ASN A 77 -0.06 -6.19 -11.71
CA ASN A 77 1.14 -6.57 -10.97
C ASN A 77 2.12 -5.42 -10.68
N GLN A 78 1.60 -4.25 -10.33
CA GLN A 78 2.43 -3.11 -9.98
C GLN A 78 2.72 -3.08 -8.48
N LEU A 79 3.98 -2.90 -8.10
CA LEU A 79 4.36 -2.71 -6.70
C LEU A 79 3.91 -1.32 -6.25
N ILE A 80 2.98 -1.26 -5.30
CA ILE A 80 2.48 -0.01 -4.71
C ILE A 80 3.29 0.35 -3.47
N TRP A 81 3.58 -0.64 -2.63
CA TRP A 81 4.35 -0.39 -1.41
C TRP A 81 5.04 -1.65 -0.93
N ARG A 82 6.19 -1.47 -0.26
CA ARG A 82 6.91 -2.52 0.45
C ARG A 82 7.41 -1.98 1.78
N GLY A 83 7.34 -2.81 2.82
CA GLY A 83 7.94 -2.51 4.11
C GLY A 83 8.05 -3.77 4.97
N SER A 84 8.41 -3.56 6.23
CA SER A 84 8.53 -4.63 7.23
C SER A 84 7.89 -4.19 8.54
N LEU A 85 7.26 -5.13 9.24
CA LEU A 85 6.79 -4.94 10.62
C LEU A 85 7.53 -5.90 11.53
N GLY A 86 7.95 -5.40 12.69
CA GLY A 86 8.36 -6.25 13.79
C GLY A 86 7.16 -6.87 14.50
N ASN A 87 7.44 -7.82 15.37
CA ASN A 87 6.40 -8.51 16.15
C ASN A 87 5.57 -7.51 16.96
N ASN A 88 4.25 -7.66 16.93
CA ASN A 88 3.27 -6.81 17.61
C ASN A 88 3.34 -5.33 17.18
N GLN A 89 3.82 -5.06 15.98
CA GLN A 89 3.77 -3.72 15.39
C GLN A 89 2.58 -3.60 14.44
N SER A 90 2.06 -2.37 14.36
CA SER A 90 1.01 -1.99 13.43
C SER A 90 1.52 -0.87 12.53
N GLN A 91 1.03 -0.85 11.29
CA GLN A 91 1.32 0.18 10.32
C GLN A 91 0.05 0.53 9.56
N GLU A 92 -0.27 1.83 9.54
CA GLU A 92 -1.32 2.36 8.70
C GLU A 92 -0.74 2.97 7.42
N LEU A 93 -1.33 2.66 6.27
CA LEU A 93 -1.02 3.28 4.99
C LEU A 93 -2.28 3.92 4.42
N LEU A 94 -2.14 5.13 3.91
CA LEU A 94 -3.11 5.78 3.03
C LEU A 94 -2.60 5.67 1.59
N ILE A 95 -3.42 5.13 0.69
CA ILE A 95 -3.10 4.94 -0.71
C ILE A 95 -4.13 5.74 -1.50
N GLU A 96 -3.69 6.69 -2.29
CA GLU A 96 -4.54 7.61 -3.05
C GLU A 96 -4.21 7.49 -4.53
N LEU A 97 -5.22 7.27 -5.36
CA LEU A 97 -5.11 7.26 -6.82
C LEU A 97 -5.45 8.63 -7.36
N PHE A 98 -4.55 9.18 -8.16
CA PHE A 98 -4.73 10.45 -8.84
C PHE A 98 -4.75 10.26 -10.35
N ASP A 99 -5.57 11.10 -10.97
CA ASP A 99 -5.60 11.38 -12.40
C ASP A 99 -4.78 12.65 -12.66
N HIS A 100 -3.68 12.47 -13.38
CA HIS A 100 -2.76 13.53 -13.74
C HIS A 100 -3.14 14.16 -15.07
N ASP A 101 -3.43 15.47 -15.05
CA ASP A 101 -3.61 16.25 -16.27
C ASP A 101 -2.23 16.49 -16.92
N SER A 102 -1.90 15.64 -17.88
CA SER A 102 -0.65 15.74 -18.66
C SER A 102 -0.47 17.08 -19.40
N ILE A 103 -1.52 17.87 -19.57
CA ILE A 103 -1.48 19.18 -20.25
C ILE A 103 -1.20 20.31 -19.23
N GLY A 104 -1.24 20.01 -17.92
CA GLY A 104 -0.91 20.94 -16.84
C GLY A 104 -1.86 22.13 -16.72
N LYS A 105 -3.09 22.00 -17.24
CA LYS A 105 -4.09 23.07 -17.21
C LYS A 105 -4.95 23.01 -15.96
N GLN A 106 -5.01 21.86 -15.30
CA GLN A 106 -5.77 21.61 -14.09
C GLN A 106 -4.92 20.92 -13.04
N ALA A 107 -5.31 21.08 -11.77
CA ALA A 107 -4.73 20.29 -10.69
C ALA A 107 -5.10 18.81 -10.87
N ASP A 108 -4.24 17.93 -10.37
CA ASP A 108 -4.49 16.49 -10.40
C ASP A 108 -5.76 16.16 -9.60
N ASN A 109 -6.58 15.27 -10.17
CA ASN A 109 -7.86 14.91 -9.58
C ASN A 109 -7.70 13.66 -8.71
N LEU A 110 -8.12 13.74 -7.45
CA LEU A 110 -8.22 12.57 -6.60
C LEU A 110 -9.36 11.67 -7.10
N VAL A 111 -9.00 10.49 -7.56
CA VAL A 111 -9.91 9.48 -8.11
C VAL A 111 -10.41 8.54 -7.01
N GLY A 112 -9.56 8.19 -6.06
CA GLY A 112 -9.96 7.31 -4.98
C GLY A 112 -8.90 7.21 -3.89
N SER A 113 -9.33 6.82 -2.69
CA SER A 113 -8.45 6.70 -1.54
C SER A 113 -8.79 5.44 -0.73
N PHE A 114 -7.75 4.76 -0.25
CA PHE A 114 -7.81 3.49 0.45
C PHE A 114 -6.93 3.58 1.68
N LYS A 115 -7.43 3.12 2.81
CA LYS A 115 -6.65 3.00 4.03
C LYS A 115 -6.47 1.54 4.38
N ILE A 116 -5.24 1.14 4.64
CA ILE A 116 -4.90 -0.22 5.08
C ILE A 116 -4.17 -0.13 6.41
N THR A 117 -4.69 -0.83 7.41
CA THR A 117 -4.01 -1.07 8.68
C THR A 117 -3.44 -2.48 8.64
N LEU A 118 -2.13 -2.60 8.68
CA LEU A 118 -1.37 -3.84 8.76
C LEU A 118 -1.00 -4.07 10.22
N ASP A 119 -1.31 -5.23 10.78
CA ASP A 119 -1.03 -5.58 12.17
C ASP A 119 -0.37 -6.96 12.21
N ASP A 120 0.83 -7.03 12.77
CA ASP A 120 1.53 -8.30 13.01
C ASP A 120 1.29 -8.78 14.44
N SER A 121 0.09 -9.33 14.67
CA SER A 121 -0.29 -9.89 15.96
C SER A 121 0.07 -11.39 16.01
N ALA A 122 0.95 -11.76 16.93
CA ALA A 122 1.37 -13.15 17.14
C ALA A 122 1.94 -13.83 15.87
N ASN A 123 2.81 -13.14 15.12
CA ASN A 123 3.42 -13.61 13.86
C ASN A 123 2.39 -13.93 12.76
N LYS A 124 1.21 -13.32 12.84
CA LYS A 124 0.15 -13.45 11.86
C LYS A 124 -0.24 -12.06 11.39
N LEU A 125 0.07 -11.78 10.13
CA LEU A 125 -0.39 -10.55 9.50
C LEU A 125 -1.92 -10.54 9.38
N VAL A 126 -2.50 -9.55 10.03
CA VAL A 126 -3.88 -9.12 9.85
C VAL A 126 -3.87 -7.82 9.07
N ALA A 127 -4.69 -7.72 8.03
CA ALA A 127 -4.86 -6.48 7.29
C ALA A 127 -6.32 -6.06 7.34
N LYS A 128 -6.55 -4.82 7.77
CA LYS A 128 -7.86 -4.20 7.82
C LYS A 128 -7.90 -3.11 6.77
N TRP A 129 -8.81 -3.26 5.81
CA TRP A 129 -9.02 -2.27 4.77
C TRP A 129 -10.20 -1.39 5.17
N SER A 130 -9.96 -0.08 5.21
CA SER A 130 -10.99 0.95 5.43
C SER A 130 -10.94 1.99 4.30
N ARG A 131 -12.05 2.70 4.09
CA ARG A 131 -12.31 3.40 2.83
C ARG A 131 -12.93 4.77 3.09
N PRO A 132 -12.22 5.87 2.83
CA PRO A 132 -12.83 7.19 2.95
C PRO A 132 -13.69 7.61 1.74
N ASN A 133 -13.51 7.09 0.50
CA ASN A 133 -14.27 7.58 -0.69
C ASN A 133 -14.52 6.52 -1.81
N ILE A 134 -15.46 5.56 -1.64
CA ILE A 134 -15.76 4.51 -2.65
C ILE A 134 -17.25 4.09 -2.61
N CYS A 135 -17.91 3.83 -3.75
CA CYS A 135 -19.31 3.40 -3.84
C CYS A 135 -19.59 1.90 -3.63
N THR A 136 -18.70 1.00 -4.08
CA THR A 136 -19.01 -0.45 -4.07
C THR A 136 -17.79 -1.31 -3.67
N PRO A 137 -17.64 -1.61 -2.36
CA PRO A 137 -16.72 -2.63 -1.90
C PRO A 137 -17.20 -4.04 -2.27
N SER A 138 -16.28 -4.86 -2.80
CA SER A 138 -16.32 -6.30 -2.54
C SER A 138 -14.95 -6.72 -1.98
N ILE A 139 -14.95 -7.20 -0.74
CA ILE A 139 -13.74 -7.75 -0.11
C ILE A 139 -13.85 -9.26 -0.23
N SER A 140 -12.93 -9.89 -0.95
CA SER A 140 -12.80 -11.36 -1.01
C SER A 140 -11.54 -11.76 -0.26
N ILE A 141 -11.70 -12.32 0.94
CA ILE A 141 -10.59 -12.80 1.76
C ILE A 141 -10.41 -14.30 1.51
N GLY A 142 -9.23 -14.74 1.05
CA GLY A 142 -8.94 -16.16 0.86
C GLY A 142 -7.45 -16.48 0.82
N GLY A 143 -6.95 -17.24 1.81
CA GLY A 143 -5.57 -17.75 1.84
C GLY A 143 -4.51 -16.76 2.34
N LYS A 144 -3.24 -16.98 1.96
CA LYS A 144 -2.08 -16.07 2.23
C LYS A 144 -2.17 -14.73 1.51
N GLU A 145 -3.14 -14.59 0.61
CA GLU A 145 -3.33 -13.44 -0.25
C GLU A 145 -4.66 -12.77 0.10
N GLN A 146 -4.63 -11.49 0.44
CA GLN A 146 -5.85 -10.72 0.62
C GLN A 146 -6.08 -9.89 -0.63
N THR A 147 -7.19 -10.16 -1.33
CA THR A 147 -7.59 -9.39 -2.51
C THR A 147 -8.78 -8.50 -2.18
N ILE A 148 -8.60 -7.20 -2.36
CA ILE A 148 -9.69 -6.23 -2.27
C ILE A 148 -10.07 -5.78 -3.67
N ARG A 149 -11.37 -5.82 -4.03
CA ARG A 149 -11.88 -5.28 -5.29
C ARG A 149 -12.79 -4.08 -5.04
N THR A 150 -12.72 -3.11 -5.93
CA THR A 150 -13.38 -1.83 -5.67
C THR A 150 -13.52 -0.97 -6.91
N GLU A 151 -14.48 -0.04 -6.87
CA GLU A 151 -14.67 0.97 -7.92
C GLU A 151 -14.51 2.39 -7.40
N THR A 152 -13.87 3.27 -8.17
CA THR A 152 -13.78 4.69 -7.82
C THR A 152 -15.05 5.45 -8.20
N CYS A 153 -15.32 6.54 -7.48
CA CYS A 153 -16.59 7.26 -7.59
C CYS A 153 -16.50 8.77 -7.73
N SER A 154 -15.30 9.34 -7.60
CA SER A 154 -15.11 10.77 -7.79
C SER A 154 -14.65 11.06 -9.21
N GLY A 155 -15.20 12.14 -9.77
CA GLY A 155 -14.74 12.72 -11.02
C GLY A 155 -15.28 12.04 -12.30
N PRO A 156 -14.81 12.49 -13.47
CA PRO A 156 -15.23 11.98 -14.78
C PRO A 156 -14.67 10.58 -15.10
N SER A 157 -13.71 10.12 -14.30
CA SER A 157 -12.98 8.86 -14.50
C SER A 157 -13.37 7.84 -13.44
N ARG A 158 -13.75 6.63 -13.87
CA ARG A 158 -14.06 5.51 -12.97
C ARG A 158 -13.18 4.32 -13.26
N TYR A 159 -12.72 3.64 -12.20
CA TYR A 159 -11.81 2.51 -12.29
C TYR A 159 -12.25 1.37 -11.40
N GLN A 160 -12.09 0.15 -11.88
CA GLN A 160 -12.07 -1.04 -11.05
C GLN A 160 -10.64 -1.33 -10.62
N LEU A 161 -10.39 -1.49 -9.32
CA LEU A 161 -9.08 -1.82 -8.79
C LEU A 161 -9.11 -3.12 -8.02
N ALA A 162 -8.00 -3.84 -8.06
CA ALA A 162 -7.72 -4.96 -7.18
C ALA A 162 -6.31 -4.89 -6.58
N PHE A 163 -6.19 -4.92 -5.26
CA PHE A 163 -4.91 -5.00 -4.57
C PHE A 163 -4.71 -6.36 -3.94
N LYS A 164 -3.47 -6.84 -3.94
CA LYS A 164 -2.99 -8.05 -3.27
C LYS A 164 -2.01 -7.66 -2.18
N LEU A 165 -2.19 -8.21 -0.99
CA LEU A 165 -1.20 -8.17 0.07
C LEU A 165 -0.41 -9.48 0.07
N ILE A 166 0.91 -9.38 -0.03
CA ILE A 166 1.82 -10.54 -0.08
C ILE A 166 2.78 -10.45 1.10
N THR A 167 2.93 -11.55 1.82
CA THR A 167 3.98 -11.73 2.83
C THR A 167 5.18 -12.42 2.19
N ALA A 168 6.38 -11.89 2.41
CA ALA A 168 7.58 -12.67 2.10
C ALA A 168 7.63 -13.85 3.08
N ALA A 169 7.85 -15.06 2.56
CA ALA A 169 8.16 -16.19 3.44
C ALA A 169 9.44 -15.84 4.21
N SER A 170 9.40 -15.94 5.54
CA SER A 170 10.61 -15.93 6.36
C SER A 170 11.51 -17.05 5.83
N ARG A 171 12.67 -16.70 5.26
CA ARG A 171 13.68 -17.68 4.89
C ARG A 171 14.31 -18.28 6.14
#